data_AF-A0A352KH97-F1
#
_entry.id   AF-A0A352KH97-F1
#
_cell.length_a   1.000
_cell.length_b   1.000
_cell.length_c   1.000
_cell.angle_alpha   90.00
_cell.angle_beta   90.00
_cell.angle_gamma   90.00
#
_symmetry.space_group_name_H-M   'P 1'
#
loop_
_entity.id
_entity.type
_entity.pdbx_description
1 polymer ?
#
loop_
_entity_poly.entity_id
_entity_poly.type
_entity_poly.pdbx_seq_one_letter_code
_entity_poly.pdbx_strand_id
1 'polypeptide(L)'
;MSRPARLIVHLHSCVLLLVGLLLVGTTARAGDDMPSVDYAAINKALIEDHVIVRYGALADAAEIFATTVKGYCAGGAGSEEKLADARAAYQGLTDAWAGVAHIRFGPVELLMRGARFYFWPQGRGRIAAALTDL
;
A
#
# COMPACT_ATOMS: atom_id res chain seq x y z
N MET A 1 31.62 -46.53 55.83
CA MET A 1 32.40 -46.51 54.57
C MET A 1 31.46 -46.76 53.38
N SER A 2 30.79 -45.73 52.87
CA SER A 2 29.84 -45.92 51.72
C SER A 2 29.49 -44.63 50.95
N ARG A 3 30.16 -43.51 51.27
CA ARG A 3 29.94 -42.18 50.65
C ARG A 3 30.58 -41.97 49.27
N PRO A 4 31.78 -42.51 48.92
CA PRO A 4 32.41 -42.19 47.64
C PRO A 4 31.73 -42.88 46.44
N ALA A 5 31.21 -44.10 46.62
CA ALA A 5 30.55 -44.85 45.55
C ALA A 5 29.22 -44.22 45.10
N ARG A 6 28.44 -43.65 46.03
CA ARG A 6 27.18 -42.97 45.69
C ARG A 6 27.41 -41.68 44.91
N LEU A 7 28.44 -40.92 45.26
CA LEU A 7 28.78 -39.66 44.58
C LEU A 7 29.23 -39.91 43.13
N ILE A 8 30.02 -40.96 42.90
CA ILE A 8 30.48 -41.37 41.56
C ILE A 8 29.30 -41.82 40.68
N VAL A 9 28.36 -42.60 41.22
CA VAL A 9 27.16 -43.06 40.49
C VAL A 9 26.24 -41.89 40.15
N HIS A 10 26.02 -40.94 41.06
CA HIS A 10 25.23 -39.74 40.78
C HIS A 10 25.88 -38.83 39.74
N LEU A 11 27.22 -38.71 39.74
CA LEU A 11 27.96 -37.95 38.74
C LEU A 11 27.84 -38.58 37.34
N HIS A 12 27.95 -39.91 37.23
CA HIS A 12 27.78 -40.63 35.96
C HIS A 12 26.34 -40.54 35.44
N SER A 13 25.32 -40.65 36.31
CA SER A 13 23.92 -40.45 35.93
C SER A 13 23.64 -39.03 35.45
N CYS A 14 24.17 -37.99 36.10
CA CYS A 14 24.03 -36.61 35.64
C CYS A 14 24.71 -36.37 34.30
N VAL A 15 25.91 -36.93 34.08
CA VAL A 15 26.63 -36.81 32.80
C VAL A 15 25.87 -37.53 31.68
N LEU A 16 25.34 -38.73 31.93
CA LEU A 16 24.53 -39.46 30.94
C LEU A 16 23.20 -38.74 30.63
N LEU A 17 22.56 -38.12 31.63
CA LEU A 17 21.36 -37.31 31.43
C LEU A 17 21.65 -36.04 30.63
N LEU A 18 22.76 -35.36 30.91
CA LEU A 18 23.19 -34.17 30.17
C LEU A 18 23.58 -34.49 28.73
N VAL A 19 24.30 -35.60 28.50
CA VAL A 19 24.66 -36.07 27.15
C VAL A 19 23.40 -36.49 26.37
N GLY A 20 22.45 -37.17 27.02
CA GLY A 20 21.15 -37.50 26.43
C GLY A 20 20.34 -36.25 26.06
N LEU A 21 20.32 -35.23 26.92
CA LEU A 21 19.65 -33.96 26.62
C LEU A 21 20.31 -33.20 25.46
N LEU A 22 21.64 -33.25 25.37
CA LEU A 22 22.41 -32.60 24.30
C LEU A 22 22.22 -33.29 22.93
N LEU A 23 22.03 -34.62 22.91
CA LEU A 23 21.82 -35.40 21.68
C LEU A 23 20.39 -35.27 21.11
N VAL A 24 19.39 -34.96 21.93
CA VAL A 24 18.00 -34.76 21.47
C VAL A 24 17.80 -33.36 20.88
N GLY A 25 18.66 -32.39 21.21
CA GLY A 25 18.53 -30.99 20.78
C GLY A 25 18.93 -30.68 19.33
N THR A 26 19.48 -31.62 18.56
CA THR A 26 20.09 -31.33 17.23
C THR A 26 19.28 -31.76 16.02
N THR A 27 18.00 -32.10 16.16
CA THR A 27 17.09 -32.32 15.01
C THR A 27 16.08 -31.20 14.82
N ALA A 28 16.43 -29.97 15.20
CA ALA A 28 15.83 -28.81 14.55
C ALA A 28 16.30 -28.82 13.08
N ARG A 29 15.48 -29.37 12.17
CA ARG A 29 15.65 -29.13 10.74
C ARG A 29 15.62 -27.61 10.58
N ALA A 30 16.76 -26.99 10.31
CA ALA A 30 16.76 -25.69 9.68
C ALA A 30 15.86 -25.81 8.45
N GLY A 31 14.78 -25.04 8.40
CA GLY A 31 13.78 -25.15 7.36
C GLY A 31 14.37 -24.72 6.02
N ASP A 32 14.82 -25.68 5.22
CA ASP A 32 15.19 -25.48 3.81
C ASP A 32 13.96 -25.36 2.88
N ASP A 33 12.74 -25.55 3.40
CA ASP A 33 11.47 -25.44 2.65
C ASP A 33 10.71 -24.16 3.05
N MET A 34 11.33 -22.99 2.93
CA MET A 34 10.55 -21.76 2.72
C MET A 34 10.00 -21.82 1.30
N PRO A 35 8.67 -21.83 1.08
CA PRO A 35 8.12 -21.80 -0.27
C PRO A 35 8.70 -20.62 -1.03
N SER A 36 9.28 -20.87 -2.21
CA SER A 36 9.73 -19.79 -3.08
C SER A 36 8.53 -18.89 -3.39
N VAL A 37 8.66 -17.59 -3.14
CA VAL A 37 7.59 -16.63 -3.43
C VAL A 37 7.38 -16.57 -4.94
N ASP A 38 6.16 -16.89 -5.40
CA ASP A 38 5.77 -16.69 -6.79
C ASP A 38 5.46 -15.22 -7.05
N TYR A 39 6.52 -14.45 -7.32
CA TYR A 39 6.41 -13.05 -7.67
C TYR A 39 5.63 -12.81 -8.98
N ALA A 40 5.58 -13.78 -9.89
CA ALA A 40 4.82 -13.62 -11.13
C ALA A 40 3.32 -13.64 -10.86
N ALA A 41 2.84 -14.58 -10.03
CA ALA A 41 1.45 -14.61 -9.59
C ALA A 41 1.06 -13.37 -8.79
N ILE A 42 1.93 -12.92 -7.87
CA ILE A 42 1.69 -11.69 -7.09
C ILE A 42 1.60 -10.46 -8.02
N ASN A 43 2.52 -10.31 -8.97
CA ASN A 43 2.50 -9.19 -9.91
C ASN A 43 1.24 -9.21 -10.77
N LYS A 44 0.81 -10.37 -11.25
CA LYS A 44 -0.43 -10.51 -12.02
C LYS A 44 -1.64 -10.04 -11.21
N ALA A 45 -1.78 -10.53 -9.97
CA ALA A 45 -2.87 -10.12 -9.08
C ALA A 45 -2.82 -8.62 -8.74
N LEU A 46 -1.64 -8.06 -8.45
CA LEU A 46 -1.49 -6.62 -8.20
C LEU A 46 -1.89 -5.78 -9.42
N ILE A 47 -1.55 -6.21 -10.63
CA ILE A 47 -1.89 -5.48 -11.85
C ILE A 47 -3.41 -5.56 -12.09
N GLU A 48 -3.96 -6.78 -12.10
CA GLU A 48 -5.35 -7.03 -12.49
C GLU A 48 -6.35 -6.54 -11.43
N ASP A 49 -6.08 -6.80 -10.15
CA ASP A 49 -7.05 -6.59 -9.08
C ASP A 49 -6.87 -5.25 -8.34
N HIS A 50 -5.70 -4.61 -8.49
CA HIS A 50 -5.39 -3.37 -7.77
C HIS A 50 -5.06 -2.19 -8.69
N VAL A 51 -4.06 -2.32 -9.57
CA VAL A 51 -3.59 -1.19 -10.40
C VAL A 51 -4.65 -0.81 -11.44
N ILE A 52 -5.08 -1.76 -12.27
CA ILE A 52 -6.00 -1.47 -13.38
C ILE A 52 -7.36 -1.02 -12.86
N VAL A 53 -7.93 -1.74 -11.89
CA VAL A 53 -9.25 -1.44 -11.31
C VAL A 53 -9.30 -0.02 -10.71
N ARG A 54 -8.25 0.39 -9.97
CA ARG A 54 -8.24 1.70 -9.33
C ARG A 54 -7.99 2.85 -10.30
N TYR A 55 -7.19 2.63 -11.35
CA TYR A 55 -7.11 3.61 -12.44
C TYR A 55 -8.43 3.72 -13.21
N GLY A 56 -9.18 2.63 -13.35
CA GLY A 56 -10.57 2.65 -13.84
C GLY A 56 -11.46 3.54 -12.97
N ALA A 57 -11.47 3.31 -11.65
CA ALA A 57 -12.24 4.13 -10.71
C ALA A 57 -11.85 5.62 -10.76
N LEU A 58 -10.55 5.93 -10.94
CA LEU A 58 -10.10 7.31 -11.14
C LEU A 58 -10.64 7.91 -12.45
N ALA A 59 -10.66 7.16 -13.53
CA ALA A 59 -11.21 7.61 -14.81
C ALA A 59 -12.71 7.92 -14.69
N ASP A 60 -13.48 7.02 -14.07
CA ASP A 60 -14.92 7.18 -13.86
C ASP A 60 -15.22 8.42 -12.98
N ALA A 61 -14.48 8.57 -11.87
CA ALA A 61 -14.62 9.73 -10.97
C ALA A 61 -14.26 11.05 -11.68
N ALA A 62 -13.27 11.04 -12.57
CA ALA A 62 -12.89 12.21 -13.35
C ALA A 62 -13.98 12.60 -14.38
N GLU A 63 -14.63 11.62 -15.01
CA GLU A 63 -15.75 11.85 -15.92
C GLU A 63 -16.97 12.44 -15.18
N ILE A 64 -17.30 11.89 -14.01
CA ILE A 64 -18.35 12.42 -13.14
C ILE A 64 -18.05 13.86 -12.76
N PHE A 65 -16.84 14.14 -12.26
CA PHE A 65 -16.45 15.50 -11.89
C PHE A 65 -16.53 16.47 -13.07
N ALA A 66 -15.99 16.09 -14.23
CA ALA A 66 -16.01 16.92 -15.42
C ALA A 66 -17.45 17.24 -15.88
N THR A 67 -18.35 16.25 -15.84
CA THR A 67 -19.75 16.43 -16.23
C THR A 67 -20.51 17.32 -15.24
N THR A 68 -20.35 17.07 -13.94
CA THR A 68 -21.01 17.86 -12.89
C THR A 68 -20.58 19.32 -12.91
N VAL A 69 -19.27 19.60 -13.03
CA VAL A 69 -18.78 20.99 -13.10
C VAL A 69 -19.24 21.70 -14.37
N LYS A 70 -19.25 21.02 -15.52
CA LYS A 70 -19.80 21.59 -16.76
C LYS A 70 -21.28 21.96 -16.59
N GLY A 71 -22.06 21.09 -15.96
CA GLY A 71 -23.48 21.35 -15.66
C GLY A 71 -23.68 22.53 -14.70
N TYR A 72 -22.82 22.66 -13.69
CA TYR A 72 -22.82 23.81 -12.78
C TYR A 72 -22.54 25.12 -13.52
N CYS A 73 -21.47 25.16 -14.35
CA CYS A 73 -21.09 26.35 -15.11
C CYS A 73 -22.16 26.76 -16.13
N ALA A 74 -22.75 25.80 -16.85
CA ALA A 74 -23.81 26.08 -17.84
C ALA A 74 -25.07 26.69 -17.20
N GLY A 75 -25.31 26.43 -15.91
CA GLY A 75 -26.44 26.98 -15.15
C GLY A 75 -26.20 28.39 -14.57
N GLY A 76 -25.12 29.07 -14.95
CA GLY A 76 -24.79 30.42 -14.46
C GLY A 76 -24.09 30.47 -13.10
N ALA A 77 -23.63 29.32 -12.57
CA ALA A 77 -22.80 29.22 -11.37
C ALA A 77 -23.33 29.92 -10.09
N GLY A 78 -24.65 30.02 -9.93
CA GLY A 78 -25.29 30.63 -8.75
C GLY A 78 -26.18 29.70 -7.93
N SER A 79 -26.23 28.40 -8.27
CA SER A 79 -27.04 27.41 -7.55
C SER A 79 -26.20 26.74 -6.47
N GLU A 80 -26.56 26.99 -5.20
CA GLU A 80 -25.91 26.37 -4.03
C GLU A 80 -25.99 24.83 -4.05
N GLU A 81 -27.13 24.28 -4.50
CA GLU A 81 -27.30 22.82 -4.66
C GLU A 81 -26.31 22.25 -5.67
N LYS A 82 -26.24 22.82 -6.88
CA LYS A 82 -25.30 22.35 -7.90
C LYS A 82 -23.83 22.61 -7.52
N LEU A 83 -23.56 23.63 -6.70
CA LEU A 83 -22.24 23.86 -6.13
C LEU A 83 -21.89 22.76 -5.11
N ALA A 84 -22.84 22.33 -4.29
CA ALA A 84 -22.66 21.21 -3.38
C ALA A 84 -22.38 19.91 -4.15
N ASP A 85 -23.10 19.64 -5.24
CA ASP A 85 -22.84 18.50 -6.11
C ASP A 85 -21.45 18.54 -6.74
N ALA A 86 -21.02 19.71 -7.22
CA ALA A 86 -19.69 19.89 -7.78
C ALA A 86 -18.58 19.65 -6.74
N ARG A 87 -18.79 20.08 -5.48
CA ARG A 87 -17.87 19.82 -4.37
C ARG A 87 -17.82 18.35 -4.00
N ALA A 88 -18.97 17.66 -3.96
CA ALA A 88 -19.03 16.23 -3.70
C ALA A 88 -18.32 15.43 -4.81
N ALA A 89 -18.53 15.80 -6.08
CA ALA A 89 -17.83 15.18 -7.21
C ALA A 89 -16.32 15.44 -7.18
N TYR A 90 -15.88 16.64 -6.76
CA TYR A 90 -14.48 16.94 -6.55
C TYR A 90 -13.86 16.06 -5.46
N GLN A 91 -14.55 15.87 -4.33
CA GLN A 91 -14.09 14.97 -3.26
C GLN A 91 -13.93 13.54 -3.77
N GLY A 92 -14.91 13.02 -4.50
CA GLY A 92 -14.83 11.68 -5.10
C GLY A 92 -13.63 11.52 -6.05
N LEU A 93 -13.34 12.53 -6.89
CA LEU A 93 -12.15 12.54 -7.74
C LEU A 93 -10.85 12.52 -6.90
N THR A 94 -10.77 13.34 -5.85
CA THR A 94 -9.57 13.39 -5.00
C THR A 94 -9.34 12.09 -4.22
N ASP A 95 -10.41 11.43 -3.77
CA ASP A 95 -10.33 10.14 -3.08
C ASP A 95 -9.86 9.04 -4.04
N ALA A 96 -10.39 9.01 -5.27
CA ALA A 96 -9.95 8.08 -6.29
C ALA A 96 -8.48 8.30 -6.67
N TRP A 97 -8.03 9.56 -6.75
CA TRP A 97 -6.61 9.89 -6.95
C TRP A 97 -5.74 9.40 -5.80
N ALA A 98 -6.14 9.63 -4.55
CA ALA A 98 -5.40 9.14 -3.38
C ALA A 98 -5.24 7.61 -3.40
N GLY A 99 -6.23 6.89 -3.94
CA GLY A 99 -6.19 5.43 -4.12
C GLY A 99 -5.12 4.93 -5.09
N VAL A 100 -4.55 5.79 -5.95
CA VAL A 100 -3.49 5.44 -6.91
C VAL A 100 -2.22 6.30 -6.78
N ALA A 101 -2.22 7.34 -5.94
CA ALA A 101 -1.12 8.31 -5.84
C ALA A 101 0.22 7.69 -5.39
N HIS A 102 0.19 6.52 -4.76
CA HIS A 102 1.39 5.74 -4.39
C HIS A 102 2.01 4.99 -5.57
N ILE A 103 1.27 4.80 -6.66
CA ILE A 103 1.76 4.20 -7.90
C ILE A 103 2.46 5.31 -8.68
N ARG A 104 3.79 5.38 -8.56
CA ARG A 104 4.62 6.47 -9.09
C ARG A 104 5.49 6.07 -10.27
N PHE A 105 5.22 4.93 -10.89
CA PHE A 105 6.00 4.37 -11.99
C PHE A 105 5.10 3.96 -13.16
N GLY A 106 5.69 3.89 -14.36
CA GLY A 106 4.99 3.41 -15.56
C GLY A 106 4.18 4.50 -16.26
N PRO A 107 2.97 4.22 -16.78
CA PRO A 107 2.23 5.19 -17.60
C PRO A 107 1.94 6.55 -16.93
N VAL A 108 1.95 6.64 -15.60
CA VAL A 108 1.75 7.87 -14.84
C VAL A 108 2.92 8.87 -14.94
N GLU A 109 4.12 8.39 -15.29
CA GLU A 109 5.30 9.23 -15.49
C GLU A 109 5.32 9.89 -16.87
N LEU A 110 4.62 9.29 -17.84
CA LEU A 110 4.53 9.80 -19.19
C LEU A 110 3.79 11.15 -19.20
N LEU A 111 4.30 12.09 -19.99
CA LEU A 111 3.66 13.39 -20.25
C LEU A 111 3.35 14.19 -18.97
N MET A 112 4.11 13.95 -17.89
CA MET A 112 3.89 14.57 -16.58
C MET A 112 2.49 14.29 -16.00
N ARG A 113 1.86 13.15 -16.34
CA ARG A 113 0.48 12.84 -15.90
C ARG A 113 0.31 12.94 -14.40
N GLY A 114 1.22 12.36 -13.61
CA GLY A 114 1.14 12.45 -12.15
C GLY A 114 1.13 13.90 -11.64
N ALA A 115 1.98 14.76 -12.20
CA ALA A 115 2.04 16.18 -11.84
C ALA A 115 0.82 16.98 -12.35
N ARG A 116 0.17 16.54 -13.43
CA ARG A 116 -1.08 17.12 -13.94
C ARG A 116 -2.28 16.80 -13.04
N PHE A 117 -2.31 15.63 -12.41
CA PHE A 117 -3.33 15.28 -11.42
C PHE A 117 -3.12 16.02 -10.09
N TYR A 118 -1.89 15.98 -9.58
CA TYR A 118 -1.58 16.58 -8.28
C TYR A 118 -0.17 17.15 -8.25
N PHE A 119 -0.07 18.45 -8.50
CA PHE A 119 1.18 19.19 -8.36
C PHE A 119 1.33 19.64 -6.90
N TRP A 120 2.24 18.99 -6.17
CA TRP A 120 2.57 19.34 -4.79
C TRP A 120 4.07 19.16 -4.52
N PRO A 121 4.72 20.04 -3.74
CA PRO A 121 4.17 21.26 -3.14
C PRO A 121 3.94 22.40 -4.14
N GLN A 122 2.85 23.15 -3.99
CA GLN A 122 2.56 24.36 -4.77
C GLN A 122 3.32 25.56 -4.21
N GLY A 123 4.47 25.88 -4.81
CA GLY A 123 5.24 27.07 -4.45
C GLY A 123 4.60 28.37 -4.95
N ARG A 124 4.67 29.44 -4.15
CA ARG A 124 4.40 30.84 -4.55
C ARG A 124 2.95 31.15 -5.00
N GLY A 125 1.95 30.37 -4.60
CA GLY A 125 0.54 30.72 -4.83
C GLY A 125 0.14 30.86 -6.30
N ARG A 126 0.84 30.17 -7.22
CA ARG A 126 0.68 30.34 -8.67
C ARG A 126 -0.72 29.99 -9.18
N ILE A 127 -1.41 29.03 -8.55
CA ILE A 127 -2.82 28.73 -8.85
C ILE A 127 -3.69 29.95 -8.55
N ALA A 128 -3.61 30.50 -7.33
CA ALA A 128 -4.42 31.65 -6.93
C ALA A 128 -4.16 32.85 -7.86
N ALA A 129 -2.89 33.11 -8.19
CA ALA A 129 -2.54 34.15 -9.15
C ALA A 129 -3.19 33.94 -10.53
N ALA A 130 -3.19 32.71 -11.05
CA ALA A 130 -3.80 32.40 -12.35
C ALA A 130 -5.34 32.50 -12.37
N LEU A 131 -6.00 32.35 -11.21
CA LEU A 131 -7.45 32.48 -11.11
C LEU A 131 -7.93 33.94 -11.03
N THR A 132 -7.08 34.87 -10.61
CA THR A 132 -7.41 36.31 -10.59
C THR A 132 -7.56 36.90 -11.99
N ASP A 133 -6.95 36.28 -12.99
CA ASP A 133 -6.97 36.74 -14.39
C ASP A 133 -8.16 36.15 -15.21
N LEU A 134 -9.01 35.32 -14.61
CA LEU A 134 -10.21 34.71 -15.22
C LEU A 134 -11.48 35.51 -14.88
#